data_AF-A0A9P6YAW3-F1
#
_entry.id   AF-A0A9P6YAW3-F1
#
_cell.length_a   1.000
_cell.length_b   1.000
_cell.length_c   1.000
_cell.angle_alpha   90.00
_cell.angle_beta   90.00
_cell.angle_gamma   90.00
#
_symmetry.space_group_name_H-M   'P 1'
#
loop_
_entity.id
_entity.type
_entity.pdbx_description
1 polymer ?
#
loop_
_entity_poly.entity_id
_entity_poly.type
_entity_poly.pdbx_seq_one_letter_code
_entity_poly.pdbx_strand_id
1 'polypeptide(L)' 'MSNPATPGNNPIQPSSSSSAPTPRPEIQATANREKTMAEFLSLMDNYAPIIPDAVTDYYLSKSGFDCDDVRM' A
#
# COMPACT_ATOMS: atom_id res chain seq x y z
N MET A 1 43.41 -20.13 -45.11
CA MET A 1 42.69 -21.40 -44.96
C MET A 1 42.47 -21.65 -43.48
N SER A 2 41.19 -21.72 -43.09
CA SER A 2 40.62 -22.40 -41.91
C SER A 2 41.03 -21.97 -40.49
N ASN A 3 40.04 -21.43 -39.74
CA ASN A 3 39.50 -21.94 -38.45
C ASN A 3 38.97 -20.79 -37.54
N PRO A 4 38.10 -21.06 -36.55
CA PRO A 4 36.72 -21.56 -36.65
C PRO A 4 35.74 -20.76 -35.74
N ALA A 5 34.46 -21.11 -35.77
CA ALA A 5 33.42 -20.58 -34.89
C ALA A 5 33.64 -20.99 -33.41
N THR A 6 33.35 -20.07 -32.49
CA THR A 6 33.04 -20.39 -31.08
C THR A 6 31.72 -19.71 -30.70
N PRO A 7 30.71 -20.49 -30.24
CA PRO A 7 29.47 -19.95 -29.70
C PRO A 7 29.60 -19.76 -28.19
N GLY A 8 28.93 -18.74 -27.66
CA GLY A 8 28.59 -18.66 -26.24
C GLY A 8 29.42 -17.68 -25.42
N ASN A 9 28.86 -16.49 -25.20
CA ASN A 9 28.57 -16.06 -23.83
C ASN A 9 27.57 -14.89 -23.91
N ASN A 10 26.28 -15.18 -23.74
CA ASN A 10 25.28 -14.14 -23.58
C ASN A 10 25.34 -13.70 -22.10
N PRO A 11 25.76 -12.46 -21.76
CA PRO A 11 25.61 -12.00 -20.40
C PRO A 11 24.11 -11.92 -20.09
N ILE A 12 23.71 -12.78 -19.18
CA ILE A 12 22.47 -12.81 -18.39
C ILE A 12 21.81 -11.42 -18.34
N GLN A 13 20.82 -11.20 -19.21
CA GLN A 13 19.95 -10.05 -19.09
C GLN A 13 18.95 -10.38 -17.97
N PRO A 14 18.93 -9.66 -16.84
CA PRO A 14 17.88 -9.84 -15.85
C PRO A 14 16.56 -9.52 -16.53
N SER A 15 15.68 -10.51 -16.53
CA SER A 15 14.29 -10.42 -16.96
C SER A 15 13.64 -9.22 -16.30
N SER A 16 13.41 -8.17 -17.08
CA SER A 16 12.50 -7.09 -16.74
C SER A 16 11.11 -7.68 -16.60
N SER A 17 10.78 -8.07 -15.37
CA SER A 17 9.43 -8.38 -14.96
C SER A 17 8.58 -7.14 -15.16
N SER A 18 7.81 -7.13 -16.24
CA SER A 18 6.73 -6.17 -16.46
C SER A 18 5.63 -6.44 -15.43
N SER A 19 5.84 -5.95 -14.21
CA SER A 19 4.77 -5.83 -13.22
C SER A 19 3.79 -4.79 -13.74
N ALA A 20 2.68 -5.25 -14.31
CA ALA A 20 1.53 -4.42 -14.62
C ALA A 20 1.18 -3.55 -13.39
N PRO A 21 0.92 -2.25 -13.56
CA PRO A 21 0.48 -1.43 -12.45
C PRO A 21 -0.93 -1.90 -12.05
N THR A 22 -1.02 -2.59 -10.93
CA THR A 22 -2.28 -2.71 -10.18
C THR A 22 -2.86 -1.30 -10.02
N PRO A 23 -4.14 -1.06 -10.33
CA PRO A 23 -4.78 0.23 -10.08
C PRO A 23 -4.72 0.50 -8.57
N ARG A 24 -3.75 1.32 -8.16
CA ARG A 24 -3.78 1.96 -6.85
C ARG A 24 -5.08 2.76 -6.84
N PRO A 25 -5.97 2.58 -5.85
CA PRO A 25 -7.12 3.47 -5.74
C PRO A 25 -6.58 4.90 -5.72
N GLU A 26 -6.84 5.64 -6.80
CA GLU A 26 -6.57 7.06 -6.85
C GLU A 26 -7.38 7.65 -5.70
N ILE A 27 -6.69 8.00 -4.61
CA ILE A 27 -7.19 8.97 -3.67
C ILE A 27 -7.28 10.24 -4.51
N GLN A 28 -8.45 10.44 -5.12
CA GLN A 28 -8.78 11.63 -5.87
C GLN A 28 -8.39 12.80 -4.98
N ALA A 29 -7.34 13.51 -5.40
CA ALA A 29 -6.89 14.72 -4.76
C ALA A 29 -7.97 15.79 -5.00
N THR A 30 -9.11 15.64 -4.33
CA THR A 30 -10.08 16.71 -4.18
C THR A 30 -9.34 17.79 -3.43
N ALA A 31 -9.03 18.89 -4.13
CA ALA A 31 -8.37 20.08 -3.62
C ALA A 31 -8.58 20.25 -2.10
N ASN A 32 -7.47 20.17 -1.36
CA ASN A 32 -7.36 20.28 0.10
C ASN A 32 -8.28 21.38 0.67
N ARG A 33 -9.53 21.04 0.93
CA ARG A 33 -10.30 21.74 1.95
C ARG A 33 -9.90 21.12 3.27
N GLU A 34 -9.37 21.93 4.17
CA GLU A 34 -9.12 21.53 5.54
C GLU A 34 -10.45 21.04 6.13
N LYS A 35 -10.59 19.71 6.25
CA LYS A 35 -11.71 19.12 6.96
C LYS A 35 -11.44 19.28 8.45
N THR A 36 -12.47 19.65 9.20
CA THR A 36 -12.39 19.58 10.65
C THR A 36 -12.19 18.12 11.08
N MET A 37 -11.62 17.89 12.28
CA MET A 37 -11.46 16.53 12.81
C MET A 37 -12.80 15.79 12.89
N ALA A 38 -13.87 16.50 13.25
CA ALA A 38 -15.22 15.92 13.30
C ALA A 38 -15.69 15.44 11.92
N GLU A 39 -15.49 16.24 10.86
CA GLU A 39 -15.80 15.82 9.49
C GLU A 39 -14.97 14.63 9.02
N PHE A 40 -13.71 14.54 9.46
CA PHE A 40 -12.85 13.41 9.16
C PHE A 40 -13.33 12.12 9.85
N LEU A 41 -13.65 12.18 11.15
CA LEU A 41 -14.16 11.03 11.88
C LEU A 41 -15.51 10.55 11.32
N SER A 42 -16.40 11.46 10.92
CA SER A 42 -17.65 11.09 10.24
C SER A 42 -17.44 10.36 8.89
N LEU A 43 -16.26 10.53 8.25
CA LEU A 43 -15.94 9.80 7.02
C LEU A 43 -15.52 8.34 7.31
N MET A 44 -15.00 8.05 8.51
CA MET A 44 -14.57 6.70 8.90
C MET A 44 -15.74 5.71 8.98
N ASP A 45 -16.96 6.18 9.24
CA ASP A 45 -18.18 5.35 9.20
C ASP A 45 -18.41 4.68 7.83
N ASN A 46 -17.88 5.29 6.75
CA ASN A 46 -18.02 4.80 5.39
C ASN A 46 -16.70 4.26 4.79
N TYR A 47 -15.62 4.25 5.58
CA TYR A 47 -14.30 3.89 5.09
C TYR A 47 -13.60 2.91 6.05
N ALA A 48 -13.51 1.65 5.65
CA ALA A 48 -12.76 0.64 6.39
C ALA A 48 -11.26 0.73 6.04
N PRO A 49 -10.36 0.86 7.04
CA PRO A 49 -8.92 0.87 6.81
C PRO A 49 -8.41 -0.50 6.34
N ILE A 50 -7.21 -0.52 5.74
CA ILE A 50 -6.54 -1.76 5.32
C ILE A 50 -6.09 -2.58 6.54
N ILE A 51 -5.81 -1.91 7.66
CA ILE A 51 -5.45 -2.55 8.92
C ILE A 51 -6.73 -3.13 9.53
N PRO A 52 -6.81 -4.45 9.79
CA PRO A 52 -7.98 -5.06 10.42
C PRO A 52 -8.12 -4.68 11.90
N ASP A 53 -9.37 -4.68 12.41
CA ASP A 53 -9.72 -4.29 13.78
C ASP A 53 -8.88 -5.03 14.84
N ALA A 54 -8.75 -6.35 14.73
CA ALA A 54 -7.99 -7.15 15.70
C ALA A 54 -6.51 -6.75 15.81
N VAL A 55 -5.92 -6.18 14.75
CA VAL A 55 -4.54 -5.67 14.79
C VAL A 55 -4.49 -4.35 15.53
N THR A 56 -5.43 -3.45 15.23
CA THR A 56 -5.56 -2.16 15.93
C THR A 56 -5.79 -2.40 17.42
N ASP A 57 -6.76 -3.24 17.80
CA ASP A 57 -7.09 -3.59 19.19
C ASP A 57 -5.88 -4.11 19.97
N TYR A 58 -5.06 -4.98 19.35
CA TYR A 58 -3.84 -5.49 19.97
C TYR A 58 -2.86 -4.36 20.28
N TYR A 59 -2.66 -3.40 19.37
CA TYR A 59 -1.73 -2.31 19.60
C TYR A 59 -2.29 -1.23 20.55
N LEU A 60 -3.59 -0.98 20.52
CA LEU A 60 -4.26 -0.08 21.48
C LEU A 60 -4.10 -0.63 22.91
N SER A 61 -4.49 -1.89 23.14
CA SER A 61 -4.34 -2.55 24.45
C SER A 61 -2.88 -2.63 24.90
N LYS A 62 -1.95 -2.92 23.99
CA LYS A 62 -0.50 -2.92 24.28
C LYS A 62 0.03 -1.55 24.71
N SER A 63 -0.54 -0.47 24.18
CA SER A 63 -0.19 0.90 24.58
C SER A 63 -0.87 1.35 25.88
N GLY A 64 -1.80 0.57 26.43
CA GLY A 64 -2.60 0.94 27.59
C GLY A 64 -3.69 1.97 27.28
N PHE A 65 -4.11 2.07 26.01
CA PHE A 65 -5.20 2.93 25.57
C PHE A 65 -6.45 2.08 25.31
N ASP A 66 -7.58 2.52 25.86
CA ASP A 66 -8.87 1.85 25.75
C ASP A 66 -9.92 2.89 25.34
N CYS A 67 -10.63 2.63 24.25
CA CYS A 67 -11.62 3.54 23.69
C CYS A 67 -12.69 2.74 22.97
N ASP A 68 -13.96 3.02 23.29
CA ASP A 68 -15.11 2.32 22.71
C ASP A 68 -15.55 2.91 21.35
N ASP A 69 -14.98 4.05 20.92
CA ASP A 69 -15.31 4.65 19.62
C ASP A 69 -14.52 3.95 18.51
N VAL A 70 -15.23 3.19 17.68
CA VAL A 70 -14.68 2.41 16.55
C VAL A 70 -13.92 3.25 15.52
N ARG A 71 -14.11 4.58 15.52
CA ARG A 71 -13.45 5.50 14.59
C ARG A 71 -12.08 5.94 15.08
N MET A 72 -11.68 5.53 16.28
CA MET A 72 -10.41 5.88 16.94
C MET A 72 -9.36 4.79 16.80
#